data_AF-A0A6B2LCW9-F1
#
_entry.id   AF-A0A6B2LCW9-F1
#
_cell.length_a   1.000
_cell.length_b   1.000
_cell.length_c   1.000
_cell.angle_alpha   90.00
_cell.angle_beta   90.00
_cell.angle_gamma   90.00
#
_symmetry.space_group_name_H-M   'P 1'
#
loop_
_entity.id
_entity.type
_entity.pdbx_description
1 polymer ?
#
loop_
_entity_poly.entity_id
_entity_poly.type
_entity_poly.pdbx_seq_one_letter_code
_entity_poly.pdbx_strand_id
1 'polypeptide(L)'
;MQSVPLDELIENFYQHHFLDKPTAEDKIRVSFLGDLNLNEDVDELQSTEEVKISLFDSLSLKKIAIPCRSYECEHLQCFDLRYWLERNYHEEHWKCPICCKQLRLSQIYIDGYFEDLFKKVDGREVIILPDASWKSIDVMKEEVNALNVPHKQPKSDMKNKKIQSETQMKSSKDKENEIDHLKKEIKKQKEWKEIARKMIKQRFVEKKYTSVSTKYKCLLCGSGY
;
A
#
# COMPACT_ATOMS: atom_id res chain seq x y z
N MET A 1 20.30 30.21 13.36
CA MET A 1 19.82 28.92 13.90
C MET A 1 20.69 27.83 13.30
N GLN A 2 21.20 26.90 14.11
CA GLN A 2 21.99 25.77 13.60
C GLN A 2 21.03 24.79 12.90
N SER A 3 21.36 24.36 11.68
CA SER A 3 20.60 23.31 10.99
C SER A 3 20.73 22.00 11.76
N VAL A 4 19.62 21.26 11.88
CA VAL A 4 19.63 19.93 12.49
C VAL A 4 20.35 18.98 11.53
N PRO A 5 21.37 18.23 11.98
CA PRO A 5 22.01 17.22 11.14
C PRO A 5 20.99 16.20 10.63
N LEU A 6 21.14 15.80 9.37
CA LEU A 6 20.21 14.88 8.73
C LEU A 6 20.09 13.53 9.46
N ASP A 7 21.18 13.04 10.04
CA ASP A 7 21.19 11.79 10.80
C ASP A 7 20.33 11.90 12.07
N GLU A 8 20.40 13.01 12.81
CA GLU A 8 19.54 13.28 13.98
C GLU A 8 18.06 13.33 13.58
N LEU A 9 17.76 13.89 12.40
CA LEU A 9 16.40 13.91 11.87
C LEU A 9 15.90 12.50 11.51
N ILE A 10 16.72 11.69 10.86
CA ILE A 10 16.37 10.30 10.52
C ILE A 10 16.17 9.46 11.79
N GLU A 11 17.02 9.63 12.80
CA GLU A 11 16.82 9.00 14.11
C GLU A 11 15.50 9.40 14.75
N ASN A 12 15.12 10.70 14.68
CA ASN A 12 13.82 11.17 15.13
C ASN A 12 12.67 10.47 14.38
N PHE A 13 12.83 10.23 13.08
CA PHE A 13 11.85 9.48 12.30
C PHE A 13 11.72 8.02 12.77
N TYR A 14 12.83 7.34 13.09
CA TYR A 14 12.77 5.99 13.65
C TYR A 14 12.08 5.95 15.03
N GLN A 15 12.31 6.95 15.88
CA GLN A 15 11.72 6.99 17.22
C GLN A 15 10.23 7.35 17.22
N HIS A 16 9.82 8.25 16.33
CA HIS A 16 8.52 8.89 16.41
C HIS A 16 7.67 8.78 15.15
N HIS A 17 8.22 8.29 14.04
CA HIS A 17 7.60 8.20 12.71
C HIS A 17 7.77 6.80 12.08
N PHE A 18 7.91 5.75 12.90
CA PHE A 18 8.02 4.38 12.40
C PHE A 18 6.67 3.66 12.48
N LEU A 19 6.22 3.11 11.34
CA LEU A 19 5.05 2.25 11.25
C LEU A 19 5.51 0.80 11.36
N ASP A 20 5.21 0.15 12.48
CA ASP A 20 5.60 -1.25 12.67
C ASP A 20 4.97 -2.16 11.62
N LYS A 21 5.66 -3.27 11.35
CA LYS A 21 5.30 -4.19 10.29
C LYS A 21 3.86 -4.72 10.39
N PRO A 22 3.36 -5.21 11.53
CA PRO A 22 1.95 -5.63 11.64
C PRO A 22 0.98 -4.53 11.24
N THR A 23 1.21 -3.30 11.72
CA THR A 23 0.36 -2.15 11.35
C THR A 23 0.48 -1.79 9.87
N ALA A 24 1.66 -1.93 9.28
CA ALA A 24 1.87 -1.73 7.84
C ALA A 24 1.20 -2.81 6.98
N GLU A 25 1.21 -4.07 7.41
CA GLU A 25 0.48 -5.17 6.77
C GLU A 25 -1.03 -4.92 6.77
N ASP A 26 -1.60 -4.49 7.90
CA ASP A 26 -3.01 -4.09 7.99
C ASP A 26 -3.33 -2.94 7.01
N LYS A 27 -2.44 -1.95 6.93
CA LYS A 27 -2.60 -0.84 5.97
C LYS A 27 -2.57 -1.33 4.52
N ILE A 28 -1.70 -2.28 4.19
CA ILE A 28 -1.63 -2.90 2.85
C ILE A 28 -2.95 -3.61 2.54
N ARG A 29 -3.44 -4.49 3.43
CA ARG A 29 -4.72 -5.19 3.24
C ARG A 29 -5.86 -4.20 2.97
N VAL A 30 -5.92 -3.12 3.75
CA VAL A 30 -6.93 -2.07 3.61
C VAL A 30 -6.80 -1.31 2.27
N SER A 31 -5.60 -1.15 1.72
CA SER A 31 -5.38 -0.54 0.40
C SER A 31 -5.98 -1.38 -0.73
N PHE A 32 -6.03 -2.71 -0.61
CA PHE A 32 -6.59 -3.61 -1.63
C PHE A 32 -8.12 -3.77 -1.56
N LEU A 33 -8.78 -3.29 -0.49
CA LEU A 33 -10.24 -3.44 -0.34
C LEU A 33 -11.09 -2.62 -1.34
N GLY A 34 -10.48 -1.93 -2.31
CA GLY A 34 -11.15 -1.10 -3.31
C GLY A 34 -12.00 0.02 -2.70
N ASP A 35 -12.54 0.89 -3.55
CA ASP A 35 -13.73 1.67 -3.20
C ASP A 35 -14.90 0.95 -3.86
N LEU A 36 -15.53 0.03 -3.13
CA LEU A 36 -16.64 -0.75 -3.65
C LEU A 36 -17.74 0.22 -4.13
N ASN A 37 -17.91 0.29 -5.45
CA ASN A 37 -18.86 1.14 -6.14
C ASN A 37 -19.91 0.21 -6.76
N LEU A 38 -21.11 0.17 -6.17
CA LEU A 38 -22.19 -0.75 -6.55
C LEU A 38 -22.96 -0.34 -7.82
N ASN A 39 -22.38 0.53 -8.63
CA ASN A 39 -23.02 1.04 -9.84
C ASN A 39 -22.50 0.35 -11.11
N GLU A 40 -21.51 -0.54 -10.99
CA GLU A 40 -20.98 -1.34 -12.08
C GLU A 40 -21.20 -2.82 -11.74
N ASP A 41 -21.50 -3.61 -12.77
CA ASP A 41 -22.06 -4.96 -12.67
C ASP A 41 -21.28 -5.87 -11.70
N VAL A 42 -22.04 -6.54 -10.82
CA VAL A 42 -21.59 -7.23 -9.60
C VAL A 42 -20.76 -8.51 -9.87
N ASP A 43 -20.36 -8.78 -11.11
CA ASP A 43 -19.56 -9.95 -11.47
C ASP A 43 -18.03 -9.71 -11.46
N GLU A 44 -17.57 -8.46 -11.23
CA GLU A 44 -16.13 -8.13 -11.27
C GLU A 44 -15.62 -7.42 -9.99
N LEU A 45 -16.28 -7.64 -8.85
CA LEU A 45 -15.94 -6.96 -7.58
C LEU A 45 -14.98 -7.78 -6.69
N GLN A 46 -13.86 -8.19 -7.26
CA GLN A 46 -12.63 -8.51 -6.52
C GLN A 46 -11.46 -7.92 -7.33
N SER A 47 -10.95 -6.76 -6.92
CA SER A 47 -9.65 -6.30 -7.41
C SER A 47 -8.60 -7.30 -6.91
N THR A 48 -8.33 -8.29 -7.76
CA THR A 48 -7.26 -9.29 -7.63
C THR A 48 -5.91 -8.70 -8.02
N GLU A 49 -5.84 -7.38 -8.18
CA GLU A 49 -4.69 -6.70 -8.76
C GLU A 49 -3.56 -6.64 -7.75
N GLU A 50 -2.70 -7.66 -7.78
CA GLU A 50 -1.38 -7.62 -7.16
C GLU A 50 -0.61 -6.34 -7.55
N VAL A 51 0.14 -5.77 -6.61
CA VAL A 51 0.88 -4.52 -6.87
C VAL A 51 2.36 -4.82 -7.00
N LYS A 52 2.92 -4.48 -8.17
CA LYS A 52 4.36 -4.52 -8.39
C LYS A 52 5.05 -3.31 -7.73
N ILE A 53 6.10 -3.57 -6.96
CA ILE A 53 6.88 -2.58 -6.21
C ILE A 53 8.34 -2.66 -6.63
N SER A 54 8.91 -1.52 -6.98
CA SER A 54 10.36 -1.35 -7.17
C SER A 54 11.05 -1.22 -5.83
N LEU A 55 12.20 -1.90 -5.68
CA LEU A 55 13.12 -1.73 -4.56
C LEU A 55 14.05 -0.52 -4.75
N PHE A 56 14.00 0.12 -5.92
CA PHE A 56 14.80 1.26 -6.29
C PHE A 56 13.97 2.54 -6.23
N ASP A 57 14.56 3.57 -5.67
CA ASP A 57 14.00 4.90 -5.50
C ASP A 57 13.99 5.64 -6.84
N SER A 58 12.85 6.26 -7.19
CA SER A 58 12.70 6.95 -8.47
C SER A 58 13.50 8.25 -8.57
N LEU A 59 13.93 8.80 -7.43
CA LEU A 59 14.70 10.04 -7.40
C LEU A 59 16.21 9.79 -7.45
N SER A 60 16.72 8.95 -6.55
CA SER A 60 18.15 8.65 -6.43
C SER A 60 18.63 7.57 -7.40
N LEU A 61 17.70 6.79 -7.99
CA LEU A 61 17.97 5.61 -8.80
C LEU A 61 18.77 4.52 -8.06
N LYS A 62 18.84 4.59 -6.73
CA LYS A 62 19.51 3.63 -5.85
C LYS A 62 18.49 2.73 -5.16
N LYS A 63 18.96 1.60 -4.63
CA LYS A 63 18.13 0.75 -3.76
C LYS A 63 17.70 1.57 -2.55
N ILE A 64 16.40 1.55 -2.25
CA ILE A 64 15.82 2.24 -1.11
C ILE A 64 16.42 1.65 0.17
N ALA A 65 17.07 2.49 0.97
CA ALA A 65 17.65 2.09 2.24
C ALA A 65 16.66 2.32 3.39
N ILE A 66 15.96 3.45 3.36
CA ILE A 66 14.97 3.84 4.38
C ILE A 66 13.62 4.04 3.70
N PRO A 67 12.80 2.98 3.55
CA PRO A 67 11.54 3.08 2.84
C PRO A 67 10.55 3.91 3.65
N CYS A 68 10.05 4.98 3.04
CA CYS A 68 9.05 5.84 3.66
C CYS A 68 7.90 6.17 2.72
N ARG A 69 6.77 6.54 3.31
CA ARG A 69 5.56 7.03 2.64
C ARG A 69 4.82 8.00 3.54
N SER A 70 3.87 8.75 2.98
CA SER A 70 2.95 9.57 3.78
C SER A 70 1.65 8.84 4.08
N TYR A 71 1.00 9.19 5.18
CA TYR A 71 -0.37 8.72 5.47
C TYR A 71 -1.40 9.15 4.42
N GLU A 72 -1.07 10.18 3.65
CA GLU A 72 -1.92 10.69 2.57
C GLU A 72 -1.65 9.99 1.22
N CYS A 73 -0.61 9.14 1.14
CA CYS A 73 -0.32 8.35 -0.06
C CYS A 73 -1.32 7.21 -0.22
N GLU A 74 -1.86 7.05 -1.43
CA GLU A 74 -2.71 5.91 -1.81
C GLU A 74 -1.91 4.77 -2.46
N HIS A 75 -0.71 5.05 -2.97
CA HIS A 75 0.19 4.06 -3.55
C HIS A 75 0.94 3.25 -2.48
N LEU A 76 1.33 2.02 -2.83
CA LEU A 76 2.19 1.17 -2.01
C LEU A 76 3.69 1.42 -2.21
N GLN A 77 4.11 1.99 -3.35
CA GLN A 77 5.53 2.26 -3.65
C GLN A 77 6.16 3.20 -2.61
N CYS A 78 7.24 2.77 -1.97
CA CYS A 78 8.06 3.62 -1.09
C CYS A 78 9.05 4.45 -1.90
N PHE A 79 9.52 5.53 -1.28
CA PHE A 79 10.69 6.30 -1.70
C PHE A 79 11.70 6.37 -0.55
N ASP A 80 12.96 6.72 -0.84
CA ASP A 80 14.00 6.78 0.18
C ASP A 80 13.91 8.05 1.03
N LEU A 81 13.79 7.90 2.34
CA LEU A 81 13.61 9.02 3.27
C LEU A 81 14.83 9.95 3.28
N ARG A 82 16.05 9.39 3.34
CA ARG A 82 17.27 10.19 3.44
C ARG A 82 17.41 11.05 2.20
N TYR A 83 17.31 10.43 1.03
CA TYR A 83 17.46 11.14 -0.23
C TYR A 83 16.35 12.20 -0.42
N TRP A 84 15.11 11.87 -0.06
CA TRP A 84 14.02 12.83 -0.15
C TRP A 84 14.24 14.03 0.77
N LEU A 85 14.71 13.83 2.00
CA LEU A 85 15.05 14.93 2.93
C LEU A 85 16.21 15.79 2.42
N GLU A 86 17.29 15.17 1.92
CA GLU A 86 18.44 15.88 1.33
C GLU A 86 18.00 16.76 0.17
N ARG A 87 17.25 16.17 -0.77
CA ARG A 87 16.74 16.90 -1.94
C ARG A 87 15.86 18.07 -1.53
N ASN A 88 14.96 17.86 -0.56
CA ASN A 88 14.06 18.92 -0.08
C ASN A 88 14.78 20.05 0.62
N TYR A 89 15.86 19.74 1.34
CA TYR A 89 16.71 20.75 1.96
C TYR A 89 17.39 21.65 0.92
N HIS A 90 17.70 21.13 -0.27
CA HIS A 90 18.38 21.88 -1.33
C HIS A 90 17.44 22.55 -2.34
N GLU A 91 16.33 21.90 -2.68
CA GLU A 91 15.47 22.31 -3.80
C GLU A 91 14.03 22.67 -3.38
N GLU A 92 13.65 22.53 -2.11
CA GLU A 92 12.30 22.84 -1.59
C GLU A 92 11.13 22.06 -2.25
N HIS A 93 11.38 20.84 -2.75
CA HIS A 93 10.39 20.01 -3.44
C HIS A 93 9.52 19.14 -2.50
N TRP A 94 8.71 19.78 -1.65
CA TRP A 94 7.94 19.16 -0.55
C TRP A 94 6.72 18.33 -1.00
N LYS A 95 6.88 17.53 -2.05
CA LYS A 95 5.85 16.66 -2.64
C LYS A 95 6.31 15.20 -2.63
N CYS A 96 5.35 14.30 -2.63
CA CYS A 96 5.60 12.88 -2.82
C CYS A 96 6.16 12.67 -4.22
N PRO A 97 7.31 11.99 -4.39
CA PRO A 97 7.88 11.74 -5.71
C PRO A 97 7.09 10.71 -6.53
N ILE A 98 6.14 10.00 -5.92
CA ILE A 98 5.33 8.98 -6.58
C ILE A 98 3.98 9.54 -7.03
N CYS A 99 3.26 10.22 -6.14
CA CYS A 99 1.89 10.71 -6.41
C CYS A 99 1.74 12.23 -6.39
N CYS A 100 2.83 12.98 -6.26
CA CYS A 100 2.87 14.45 -6.28
C CYS A 100 2.03 15.16 -5.19
N LYS A 101 1.44 14.44 -4.23
CA LYS A 101 0.74 15.03 -3.08
C LYS A 101 1.71 15.84 -2.22
N GLN A 102 1.26 16.99 -1.73
CA GLN A 102 2.04 17.81 -0.79
C GLN A 102 2.31 17.04 0.50
N LEU A 103 3.56 17.01 0.94
CA LEU A 103 3.98 16.30 2.14
C LEU A 103 4.37 17.24 3.26
N ARG A 104 3.90 16.93 4.46
CA ARG A 104 4.41 17.49 5.71
C ARG A 104 5.22 16.41 6.41
N LEU A 105 6.36 16.77 7.01
CA LEU A 105 7.19 15.84 7.79
C LEU A 105 6.36 15.08 8.83
N SER A 106 5.38 15.76 9.44
CA SER A 106 4.49 15.18 10.44
C SER A 106 3.61 14.02 9.93
N GLN A 107 3.44 13.88 8.62
CA GLN A 107 2.60 12.87 7.95
C GLN A 107 3.41 11.76 7.28
N ILE A 108 4.74 11.88 7.23
CA ILE A 108 5.63 10.86 6.67
C ILE A 108 5.94 9.84 7.77
N TYR A 109 6.04 8.57 7.38
CA TYR A 109 6.49 7.49 8.23
C TYR A 109 7.46 6.56 7.49
N ILE A 110 8.37 5.94 8.23
CA ILE A 110 9.16 4.79 7.79
C ILE A 110 8.27 3.55 7.82
N ASP A 111 8.25 2.79 6.73
CA ASP A 111 7.38 1.65 6.55
C ASP A 111 8.11 0.36 6.95
N GLY A 112 7.80 -0.16 8.15
CA GLY A 112 8.47 -1.31 8.72
C GLY A 112 8.24 -2.62 7.94
N TYR A 113 7.15 -2.73 7.17
CA TYR A 113 6.95 -3.87 6.28
C TYR A 113 7.97 -3.84 5.13
N PHE A 114 8.09 -2.71 4.45
CA PHE A 114 9.04 -2.58 3.34
C PHE A 114 10.49 -2.55 3.80
N GLU A 115 10.78 -2.04 5.00
CA GLU A 115 12.13 -2.09 5.57
C GLU A 115 12.60 -3.54 5.79
N ASP A 116 11.73 -4.38 6.33
CA ASP A 116 11.96 -5.81 6.48
C ASP A 116 12.11 -6.52 5.12
N LEU A 117 11.24 -6.18 4.17
CA LEU A 117 11.19 -6.83 2.86
C LEU A 117 12.43 -6.49 2.03
N PHE A 118 12.82 -5.22 1.95
CA PHE A 118 13.93 -4.76 1.11
C PHE A 118 15.29 -5.32 1.58
N LYS A 119 15.41 -5.68 2.86
CA LYS A 119 16.57 -6.40 3.43
C LYS A 119 16.64 -7.87 3.00
N LYS A 120 15.52 -8.49 2.67
CA LYS A 120 15.41 -9.94 2.34
C LYS A 120 15.49 -10.24 0.85
N VAL A 121 15.31 -9.24 0.01
CA VAL A 121 15.21 -9.40 -1.45
C VAL A 121 16.45 -8.85 -2.12
N ASP A 122 17.11 -9.70 -2.91
CA ASP A 122 18.29 -9.33 -3.71
C ASP A 122 17.94 -8.87 -5.15
N GLY A 123 16.64 -8.85 -5.48
CA GLY A 123 16.11 -8.41 -6.77
C GLY A 123 15.83 -6.91 -6.88
N ARG A 124 15.24 -6.52 -8.01
CA ARG A 124 14.84 -5.12 -8.28
C ARG A 124 13.38 -4.83 -7.97
N GLU A 125 12.53 -5.84 -8.03
CA GLU A 125 11.09 -5.69 -7.93
C GLU A 125 10.49 -6.87 -7.16
N VAL A 126 9.36 -6.61 -6.50
CA VAL A 126 8.51 -7.63 -5.88
C VAL A 126 7.05 -7.39 -6.25
N ILE A 127 6.25 -8.43 -6.08
CA ILE A 127 4.80 -8.35 -6.21
C ILE A 127 4.20 -8.50 -4.81
N ILE A 128 3.37 -7.54 -4.41
CA ILE A 128 2.64 -7.53 -3.14
C ILE A 128 1.21 -8.01 -3.39
N LEU A 129 0.76 -8.96 -2.59
CA LEU A 129 -0.57 -9.56 -2.66
C LEU A 129 -1.56 -8.90 -1.69
N PRO A 130 -2.89 -9.07 -1.90
CA PRO A 130 -3.92 -8.50 -1.02
C PRO A 130 -3.82 -8.90 0.45
N ASP A 131 -3.23 -10.06 0.72
CA ASP A 131 -2.98 -10.57 2.07
C ASP A 131 -1.63 -10.09 2.66
N ALA A 132 -1.01 -9.08 2.05
CA ALA A 132 0.31 -8.55 2.39
C ALA A 132 1.47 -9.57 2.27
N SER A 133 1.23 -10.77 1.72
CA SER A 133 2.34 -11.63 1.28
C SER A 133 2.98 -11.08 0.00
N TRP A 134 4.17 -11.58 -0.35
CA TRP A 134 4.90 -11.08 -1.51
C TRP A 134 5.66 -12.17 -2.27
N LYS A 135 5.92 -11.92 -3.55
CA LYS A 135 6.71 -12.78 -4.45
C LYS A 135 7.88 -11.99 -5.03
N SER A 136 9.06 -12.61 -5.08
CA SER A 136 10.20 -12.07 -5.83
C SER A 136 10.02 -12.39 -7.32
N ILE A 137 10.31 -11.42 -8.19
CA ILE A 137 10.21 -11.64 -9.64
C ILE A 137 11.25 -12.64 -10.16
N ASP A 138 12.38 -12.80 -9.47
CA ASP A 138 13.38 -13.79 -9.88
C ASP A 138 12.91 -15.24 -9.65
N VAL A 139 12.04 -15.48 -8.66
CA VAL A 139 11.43 -16.80 -8.41
C VAL A 139 10.41 -17.16 -9.49
N MET A 140 9.70 -16.17 -10.04
CA MET A 140 8.73 -16.44 -11.11
C MET A 140 9.38 -16.94 -12.40
N LYS A 141 10.64 -16.61 -12.67
CA LYS A 141 11.39 -17.13 -13.84
C LYS A 141 11.67 -18.64 -13.74
N GLU A 142 11.78 -19.18 -12.52
CA GLU A 142 12.01 -20.60 -12.30
C GLU A 142 10.72 -21.41 -12.46
N GLU A 143 9.58 -20.87 -12.00
CA GLU A 143 8.26 -21.55 -12.12
C GLU A 143 7.76 -21.62 -13.58
N VAL A 144 7.98 -20.58 -14.41
CA VAL A 144 7.63 -20.66 -15.85
C VAL A 144 8.52 -21.63 -16.63
N ASN A 145 9.74 -21.88 -16.16
CA ASN A 145 10.64 -22.87 -16.80
C ASN A 145 10.27 -24.31 -16.45
N ALA A 146 9.53 -24.56 -15.36
CA ALA A 146 9.09 -25.89 -14.95
C ALA A 146 7.84 -26.40 -15.69
N LEU A 147 7.14 -25.55 -16.46
CA LEU A 147 5.91 -25.92 -17.18
C LEU A 147 6.08 -26.11 -18.70
N ASN A 148 7.31 -26.02 -19.23
CA ASN A 148 7.55 -26.21 -20.67
C ASN A 148 7.65 -27.70 -21.05
N VAL A 149 6.52 -28.41 -20.97
CA VAL A 149 6.33 -29.74 -21.57
C VAL A 149 5.80 -29.58 -23.00
N PRO A 150 6.34 -30.28 -24.03
CA PRO A 150 5.88 -30.11 -25.41
C PRO A 150 4.46 -30.67 -25.57
N HIS A 151 3.46 -29.78 -25.68
CA HIS A 151 2.08 -30.19 -25.93
C HIS A 151 1.89 -30.53 -27.42
N LYS A 152 1.88 -31.83 -27.73
CA LYS A 152 1.24 -32.37 -28.95
C LYS A 152 -0.26 -32.11 -28.84
N GLN A 153 -0.82 -31.41 -29.81
CA GLN A 153 -2.27 -31.30 -30.01
C GLN A 153 -2.87 -32.67 -30.36
N PRO A 154 -4.04 -33.02 -29.80
CA PRO A 154 -4.99 -33.88 -30.49
C PRO A 154 -6.28 -33.12 -30.83
N LYS A 155 -6.76 -33.39 -32.04
CA LYS A 155 -8.03 -32.91 -32.60
C LYS A 155 -9.24 -33.62 -31.95
N SER A 156 -10.38 -32.92 -32.01
CA SER A 156 -11.77 -33.39 -32.12
C SER A 156 -12.34 -34.31 -31.03
N ASP A 157 -13.37 -33.84 -30.30
CA ASP A 157 -14.75 -34.22 -30.61
C ASP A 157 -15.79 -33.55 -29.70
N MET A 158 -16.81 -33.03 -30.36
CA MET A 158 -17.99 -32.37 -29.82
C MET A 158 -18.97 -33.40 -29.24
N LYS A 159 -19.22 -33.38 -27.93
CA LYS A 159 -20.43 -33.99 -27.34
C LYS A 159 -21.08 -33.06 -26.32
N ASN A 160 -22.14 -32.42 -26.78
CA ASN A 160 -23.14 -31.68 -26.02
C ASN A 160 -23.68 -32.55 -24.86
N LYS A 161 -23.40 -32.17 -23.61
CA LYS A 161 -24.20 -32.58 -22.45
C LYS A 161 -25.02 -31.38 -21.99
N LYS A 162 -26.31 -31.43 -22.30
CA LYS A 162 -27.36 -30.51 -21.87
C LYS A 162 -27.47 -30.60 -20.34
N ILE A 163 -26.79 -29.73 -19.61
CA ILE A 163 -27.04 -29.52 -18.19
C ILE A 163 -28.27 -28.62 -18.12
N GLN A 164 -29.40 -29.18 -17.70
CA GLN A 164 -30.56 -28.40 -17.32
C GLN A 164 -30.20 -27.63 -16.05
N SER A 165 -29.85 -26.35 -16.19
CA SER A 165 -29.79 -25.42 -15.07
C SER A 165 -31.22 -25.08 -14.68
N GLU A 166 -31.69 -25.60 -13.55
CA GLU A 166 -32.83 -25.01 -12.84
C GLU A 166 -32.39 -23.64 -12.32
N THR A 167 -32.55 -22.61 -13.16
CA THR A 167 -32.42 -21.22 -12.71
C THR A 167 -33.64 -20.91 -11.85
N GLN A 168 -33.53 -21.04 -10.54
CA GLN A 168 -34.47 -20.40 -9.62
C GLN A 168 -34.44 -18.89 -9.90
N MET A 169 -35.48 -18.37 -10.55
CA MET A 169 -35.71 -16.93 -10.64
C MET A 169 -35.97 -16.41 -9.23
N LYS A 170 -34.91 -15.95 -8.54
CA LYS A 170 -35.05 -15.16 -7.30
C LYS A 170 -35.99 -13.99 -7.60
N SER A 171 -37.01 -13.78 -6.76
CA SER A 171 -38.00 -12.74 -6.99
C SER A 171 -37.32 -11.37 -6.98
N SER A 172 -37.92 -10.38 -7.67
CA SER A 172 -37.36 -9.02 -7.71
C SER A 172 -37.11 -8.43 -6.31
N LYS A 173 -37.94 -8.82 -5.32
CA LYS A 173 -37.77 -8.47 -3.91
C LYS A 173 -36.57 -9.13 -3.26
N ASP A 174 -36.26 -10.38 -3.61
CA ASP A 174 -35.10 -11.09 -3.05
C ASP A 174 -33.78 -10.48 -3.57
N LYS A 175 -33.76 -10.07 -4.84
CA LYS A 175 -32.62 -9.36 -5.42
C LYS A 175 -32.41 -7.97 -4.79
N GLU A 176 -33.49 -7.23 -4.57
CA GLU A 176 -33.43 -5.93 -3.89
C GLU A 176 -32.93 -6.04 -2.45
N ASN A 177 -33.37 -7.08 -1.71
CA ASN A 177 -32.91 -7.34 -0.34
C ASN A 177 -31.41 -7.73 -0.29
N GLU A 178 -30.94 -8.52 -1.27
CA GLU A 178 -29.53 -8.91 -1.39
C GLU A 178 -28.64 -7.70 -1.71
N ILE A 179 -29.10 -6.81 -2.60
CA ILE A 179 -28.43 -5.54 -2.91
C ILE A 179 -28.38 -4.61 -1.68
N ASP A 180 -29.47 -4.49 -0.91
CA ASP A 180 -29.51 -3.67 0.30
C ASP A 180 -28.56 -4.21 1.38
N HIS A 181 -28.45 -5.54 1.51
CA HIS A 181 -27.50 -6.18 2.42
C HIS A 181 -26.04 -5.90 2.01
N LEU A 182 -25.71 -6.04 0.72
CA LEU A 182 -24.37 -5.73 0.19
C LEU A 182 -24.03 -4.24 0.34
N LYS A 183 -24.99 -3.34 0.13
CA LYS A 183 -24.84 -1.89 0.39
C LYS A 183 -24.48 -1.61 1.84
N LYS A 184 -25.15 -2.27 2.79
CA LYS A 184 -24.86 -2.15 4.22
C LYS A 184 -23.47 -2.66 4.56
N GLU A 185 -23.05 -3.78 3.98
CA GLU A 185 -21.72 -4.35 4.24
C GLU A 185 -20.60 -3.49 3.64
N ILE A 186 -20.80 -2.94 2.44
CA ILE A 186 -19.88 -1.97 1.82
C ILE A 186 -19.78 -0.69 2.64
N LYS A 187 -20.91 -0.19 3.15
CA LYS A 187 -20.93 0.98 4.03
C LYS A 187 -20.12 0.69 5.31
N LYS A 188 -20.32 -0.47 5.94
CA LYS A 188 -19.51 -0.89 7.09
C LYS A 188 -18.04 -1.03 6.74
N GLN A 189 -17.68 -1.55 5.57
CA GLN A 189 -16.28 -1.66 5.14
C GLN A 189 -15.64 -0.29 4.90
N LYS A 190 -16.36 0.67 4.30
CA LYS A 190 -15.90 2.06 4.15
C LYS A 190 -15.71 2.74 5.51
N GLU A 191 -16.68 2.57 6.42
CA GLU A 191 -16.59 3.05 7.81
C GLU A 191 -15.41 2.40 8.54
N TRP A 192 -15.20 1.09 8.41
CA TRP A 192 -14.06 0.36 8.98
C TRP A 192 -12.72 0.80 8.39
N LYS A 193 -12.64 1.03 7.08
CA LYS A 193 -11.46 1.58 6.39
C LYS A 193 -11.11 2.96 6.96
N GLU A 194 -12.11 3.79 7.22
CA GLU A 194 -11.91 5.11 7.82
C GLU A 194 -11.55 5.04 9.31
N ILE A 195 -12.18 4.14 10.08
CA ILE A 195 -11.85 3.86 11.48
C ILE A 195 -10.43 3.31 11.58
N ALA A 196 -10.04 2.34 10.76
CA ALA A 196 -8.68 1.79 10.71
C ALA A 196 -7.67 2.87 10.34
N ARG A 197 -7.95 3.71 9.32
CA ARG A 197 -7.13 4.89 9.00
C ARG A 197 -7.00 5.84 10.20
N LYS A 198 -8.09 6.09 10.93
CA LYS A 198 -8.10 6.94 12.14
C LYS A 198 -7.34 6.29 13.29
N MET A 199 -7.49 4.99 13.54
CA MET A 199 -6.80 4.24 14.58
C MET A 199 -5.30 4.16 14.30
N ILE A 200 -4.90 3.91 13.06
CA ILE A 200 -3.50 3.94 12.61
C ILE A 200 -2.93 5.35 12.81
N LYS A 201 -3.68 6.41 12.44
CA LYS A 201 -3.31 7.80 12.70
C LYS A 201 -3.33 8.18 14.20
N GLN A 202 -4.15 7.55 15.03
CA GLN A 202 -4.32 7.89 16.46
C GLN A 202 -3.30 7.18 17.35
N ARG A 203 -3.01 5.90 17.09
CA ARG A 203 -1.92 5.13 17.72
C ARG A 203 -0.56 5.83 17.54
N PHE A 204 -0.47 6.67 16.51
CA PHE A 204 0.64 7.55 16.21
C PHE A 204 0.63 8.88 17.00
N VAL A 205 -0.53 9.53 17.17
CA VAL A 205 -0.67 10.81 17.89
C VAL A 205 -0.46 10.64 19.40
N GLU A 206 -0.88 9.51 19.99
CA GLU A 206 -0.73 9.26 21.44
C GLU A 206 0.74 9.10 21.87
N LYS A 207 1.63 8.64 20.97
CA LYS A 207 3.09 8.62 21.20
C LYS A 207 3.76 10.00 21.19
N LYS A 208 3.07 11.06 20.74
CA LYS A 208 3.64 12.43 20.61
C LYS A 208 3.61 13.28 21.87
N TYR A 209 2.81 12.95 22.88
CA TYR A 209 2.62 13.84 24.04
C TYR A 209 3.56 13.60 25.23
N THR A 210 4.43 12.58 25.18
CA THR A 210 5.37 12.29 26.28
C THR A 210 6.84 12.64 25.99
N SER A 211 7.22 13.11 24.79
CA SER A 211 8.65 13.36 24.49
C SER A 211 9.03 14.44 23.47
N VAL A 212 8.11 15.26 22.94
CA VAL A 212 8.52 16.35 22.03
C VAL A 212 9.02 17.56 22.83
N SER A 213 10.32 17.57 23.11
CA SER A 213 11.10 18.76 23.47
C SER A 213 10.85 19.87 22.44
N THR A 214 10.68 21.09 22.94
CA THR A 214 10.38 22.35 22.23
C THR A 214 11.34 22.70 21.08
N LYS A 215 12.41 21.93 20.85
CA LYS A 215 13.41 22.15 19.80
C LYS A 215 12.94 21.82 18.37
N TYR A 216 11.99 20.90 18.20
CA TYR A 216 11.56 20.40 16.87
C TYR A 216 10.38 21.14 16.24
N LYS A 217 9.82 22.13 16.96
CA LYS A 217 8.57 22.80 16.57
C LYS A 217 8.72 23.63 15.28
N CYS A 218 9.94 24.09 14.96
CA CYS A 218 10.20 24.98 13.82
C CYS A 218 10.42 24.26 12.48
N LEU A 219 10.89 23.00 12.47
CA LEU A 219 11.12 22.23 11.23
C LEU A 219 9.89 21.40 10.82
N LEU A 220 9.08 20.94 11.77
CA LEU A 220 7.95 20.04 11.52
C LEU A 220 6.62 20.75 11.20
N CYS A 221 6.50 22.06 11.46
CA CYS A 221 5.24 22.79 11.31
C CYS A 221 5.01 23.40 9.92
N GLY A 222 6.03 23.44 9.04
CA GLY A 222 5.91 24.02 7.70
C GLY A 222 5.32 25.44 7.70
N SER A 223 5.49 26.19 8.80
CA SER A 223 4.97 27.54 8.97
C SER A 223 6.15 28.48 9.16
N GLY A 224 6.42 29.27 8.12
CA GLY A 224 7.55 30.19 7.97
C GLY A 224 8.16 29.95 6.59
N TYR A 225 7.73 30.61 5.51
CA TYR A 225 7.13 31.94 5.34
C TYR A 225 5.93 31.92 4.40
#